data_AF-A0A7W1IPW4-F1
#
_entry.id   AF-A0A7W1IPW4-F1
#
_cell.length_a   1.000
_cell.length_b   1.000
_cell.length_c   1.000
_cell.angle_alpha   90.00
_cell.angle_beta   90.00
_cell.angle_gamma   90.00
#
_symmetry.space_group_name_H-M   'P 1'
#
loop_
_entity.id
_entity.type
_entity.pdbx_description
1 polymer ?
#
loop_
_entity_poly.entity_id
_entity_poly.type
_entity_poly.pdbx_seq_one_letter_code
_entity_poly.pdbx_strand_id
1 'polypeptide(L)'
;MTLIEVLVVLSIIVLLVGLLLPLALSTSRTARAAGTSQRMQGVIAGLQALGDGNALASEVIQRRAGLGGVARFGLAAGRLNPAEGSWLDYTQPYHLRFPVGQSRLRFTAAGNSLPVDDPPAAFALADLRSANSLELLVAAGVLSDAAAYAGDRSSGAVWNDRWGEPLVVAYAFYQYGPNIGEAMPPSAQFDNQWRHVIERYGRSCSLLLCVGAVGPTAPAGFVASDLGLPAQRPAALASLWAQIEQTANRNAEGDVLWSIDPGATPPIDAVASPPWKGIRQASGANGTYCLLTAPIDVL
;
A
#
# COMPACT_ATOMS: atom_id res chain seq x y z
N MET A 1 -63.51 -14.86 6.32
CA MET A 1 -62.34 -14.05 5.92
C MET A 1 -62.82 -13.08 4.85
N THR A 2 -62.70 -11.78 5.07
CA THR A 2 -63.22 -10.77 4.11
C THR A 2 -62.12 -10.27 3.18
N LEU A 3 -62.46 -9.77 1.99
CA LEU A 3 -61.49 -9.20 1.04
C LEU A 3 -60.69 -8.02 1.67
N ILE A 4 -61.33 -7.27 2.57
CA ILE A 4 -60.70 -6.18 3.33
C ILE A 4 -59.59 -6.70 4.24
N GLU A 5 -59.83 -7.83 4.91
CA GLU A 5 -58.86 -8.47 5.81
C GLU A 5 -57.57 -8.87 5.06
N VAL A 6 -57.72 -9.41 3.85
CA VAL A 6 -56.57 -9.77 2.98
C VAL A 6 -55.79 -8.53 2.53
N LEU A 7 -56.48 -7.45 2.16
CA LEU A 7 -55.83 -6.19 1.74
C LEU A 7 -55.05 -5.52 2.87
N VAL A 8 -55.60 -5.54 4.09
CA VAL A 8 -54.91 -4.98 5.27
C VAL A 8 -53.64 -5.78 5.58
N VAL A 9 -53.69 -7.11 5.54
CA VAL A 9 -52.51 -7.97 5.78
C VAL A 9 -51.44 -7.74 4.72
N LEU A 10 -51.81 -7.67 3.43
CA LEU A 10 -50.85 -7.37 2.36
C LEU A 10 -50.20 -6.00 2.53
N SER A 11 -50.97 -4.98 2.92
CA SER A 11 -50.45 -3.63 3.14
C SER A 11 -49.43 -3.60 4.29
N ILE A 12 -49.71 -4.32 5.38
CA ILE A 12 -48.79 -4.45 6.51
C ILE A 12 -47.51 -5.19 6.09
N ILE A 13 -47.61 -6.29 5.34
CA ILE A 13 -46.44 -7.04 4.86
C ILE A 13 -45.56 -6.16 3.97
N VAL A 14 -46.13 -5.44 3.00
CA VAL A 14 -45.37 -4.56 2.11
C VAL A 14 -44.68 -3.45 2.90
N LEU A 15 -45.37 -2.85 3.87
CA LEU A 15 -44.79 -1.81 4.72
C LEU A 15 -43.64 -2.36 5.60
N LEU A 16 -43.81 -3.55 6.17
CA LEU A 16 -42.76 -4.21 6.96
C LEU A 16 -41.55 -4.57 6.09
N VAL A 17 -41.76 -5.15 4.91
CA VAL A 17 -40.66 -5.49 3.98
C VAL A 17 -39.93 -4.23 3.53
N GLY A 18 -40.65 -3.16 3.21
CA GLY A 18 -40.08 -1.86 2.84
C GLY A 18 -39.19 -1.26 3.93
N LEU A 19 -39.56 -1.45 5.20
CA LEU A 19 -38.80 -0.96 6.35
C LEU A 19 -37.60 -1.85 6.72
N LEU A 20 -37.73 -3.17 6.54
CA LEU A 20 -36.69 -4.14 6.91
C LEU A 20 -35.59 -4.28 5.85
N LEU A 21 -35.90 -4.07 4.57
CA LEU A 21 -34.94 -4.27 3.48
C LEU A 21 -33.69 -3.37 3.59
N PRO A 22 -33.79 -2.04 3.83
CA PRO A 22 -32.61 -1.18 3.97
C PRO A 22 -31.75 -1.57 5.17
N LEU A 23 -32.38 -1.99 6.27
CA LEU A 23 -31.69 -2.44 7.48
C LEU A 23 -30.88 -3.71 7.18
N ALA A 24 -31.50 -4.71 6.55
CA ALA A 24 -30.84 -5.95 6.17
C ALA A 24 -29.65 -5.72 5.22
N LEU A 25 -29.80 -4.83 4.23
CA LEU A 25 -28.72 -4.47 3.30
C LEU A 25 -27.56 -3.76 4.02
N SER A 26 -27.87 -2.83 4.92
CA SER A 26 -26.86 -2.12 5.72
C SER A 26 -26.09 -3.07 6.66
N THR A 27 -26.80 -3.97 7.34
CA THR A 27 -26.19 -4.99 8.20
C THR A 27 -25.30 -5.93 7.40
N SER A 28 -25.77 -6.39 6.23
CA SER A 28 -24.97 -7.25 5.35
C SER A 28 -23.69 -6.56 4.88
N ARG A 29 -23.77 -5.29 4.47
CA ARG A 29 -22.61 -4.50 4.05
C ARG A 29 -21.61 -4.32 5.18
N THR A 30 -22.08 -3.98 6.38
CA THR A 30 -21.23 -3.82 7.58
C THR A 30 -20.54 -5.15 7.94
N ALA A 31 -21.27 -6.26 7.90
CA ALA A 31 -20.72 -7.58 8.17
C ALA A 31 -19.64 -7.98 7.14
N ARG A 32 -19.88 -7.70 5.85
CA ARG A 32 -18.89 -7.92 4.79
C ARG A 32 -17.66 -7.05 5.00
N ALA A 33 -17.82 -5.76 5.31
CA ALA A 33 -16.71 -4.86 5.59
C ALA A 33 -15.87 -5.30 6.79
N ALA A 34 -16.51 -5.75 7.88
CA ALA A 34 -15.83 -6.31 9.03
C ALA A 34 -15.05 -7.59 8.66
N GLY A 35 -15.67 -8.51 7.92
CA GLY A 35 -15.01 -9.72 7.45
C GLY A 35 -13.85 -9.46 6.48
N THR A 36 -13.95 -8.45 5.64
CA THR A 36 -12.86 -7.99 4.75
C THR A 36 -11.72 -7.36 5.57
N SER A 37 -12.06 -6.54 6.56
CA SER A 37 -11.09 -5.90 7.47
C SER A 37 -10.25 -6.94 8.21
N GLN A 38 -10.89 -8.00 8.70
CA GLN A 38 -10.19 -9.13 9.34
C GLN A 38 -9.20 -9.82 8.39
N ARG A 39 -9.55 -9.99 7.10
CA ARG A 39 -8.65 -10.58 6.10
C ARG A 39 -7.47 -9.68 5.79
N MET A 40 -7.71 -8.38 5.61
CA MET A 40 -6.65 -7.39 5.41
C MET A 40 -5.67 -7.37 6.58
N GLN A 41 -6.17 -7.48 7.82
CA GLN A 41 -5.32 -7.64 9.01
C GLN A 41 -4.53 -8.95 8.98
N GLY A 42 -5.12 -10.06 8.51
CA GLY A 42 -4.40 -11.32 8.31
C GLY A 42 -3.25 -11.21 7.31
N VAL A 43 -3.47 -10.50 6.19
CA VAL A 43 -2.41 -10.21 5.21
C VAL A 43 -1.28 -9.39 5.85
N ILE A 44 -1.63 -8.31 6.58
CA ILE A 44 -0.65 -7.48 7.30
C ILE A 44 0.15 -8.30 8.29
N ALA A 45 -0.52 -9.10 9.13
CA ALA A 45 0.14 -9.92 10.13
C ALA A 45 1.07 -10.96 9.48
N GLY A 46 0.66 -11.57 8.37
CA GLY A 46 1.51 -12.48 7.59
C GLY A 46 2.76 -11.80 7.03
N LEU A 47 2.61 -10.60 6.47
CA LEU A 47 3.75 -9.81 5.97
C LEU A 47 4.68 -9.34 7.09
N GLN A 48 4.14 -8.93 8.23
CA GLN A 48 4.93 -8.53 9.40
C GLN A 48 5.69 -9.72 10.01
N ALA A 49 5.05 -10.88 10.14
CA ALA A 49 5.67 -12.09 10.68
C ALA A 49 6.84 -12.60 9.82
N LEU A 50 6.82 -12.38 8.51
CA LEU A 50 7.99 -12.63 7.66
C LEU A 50 9.17 -11.74 8.01
N GLY A 51 8.88 -10.57 8.56
CA GLY A 51 9.88 -9.58 8.88
C GLY A 51 10.65 -9.79 10.17
N ASP A 52 10.03 -10.43 11.15
CA ASP A 52 10.66 -10.66 12.44
C ASP A 52 11.71 -11.80 12.42
N GLY A 53 11.94 -12.44 11.27
CA GLY A 53 12.72 -13.68 11.10
C GLY A 53 14.27 -13.56 11.04
N ASN A 54 14.90 -12.54 11.64
CA ASN A 54 16.37 -12.32 11.69
C ASN A 54 17.10 -11.96 10.36
N ALA A 55 16.42 -11.89 9.23
CA ALA A 55 16.88 -11.18 8.04
C ALA A 55 16.04 -9.89 7.90
N LEU A 56 16.56 -8.84 7.26
CA LEU A 56 15.75 -7.64 6.96
C LEU A 56 14.45 -8.11 6.27
N ALA A 57 13.27 -7.86 6.83
CA ALA A 57 11.97 -8.27 6.26
C ALA A 57 11.87 -7.86 4.81
N SER A 58 12.30 -6.63 4.57
CA SER A 58 12.40 -6.04 3.25
C SER A 58 13.23 -6.92 2.31
N GLU A 59 14.35 -7.51 2.73
CA GLU A 59 15.15 -8.43 1.92
C GLU A 59 14.45 -9.79 1.69
N VAL A 60 13.83 -10.36 2.72
CA VAL A 60 13.10 -11.64 2.60
C VAL A 60 11.90 -11.49 1.67
N ILE A 61 11.13 -10.43 1.87
CA ILE A 61 9.97 -10.08 1.06
C ILE A 61 10.43 -9.72 -0.35
N GLN A 62 11.52 -8.97 -0.52
CA GLN A 62 12.09 -8.69 -1.85
C GLN A 62 12.44 -9.97 -2.59
N ARG A 63 13.18 -10.87 -1.94
CA ARG A 63 13.63 -12.12 -2.55
C ARG A 63 12.45 -13.02 -2.90
N ARG A 64 11.49 -13.18 -1.98
CA ARG A 64 10.29 -14.01 -2.18
C ARG A 64 9.31 -13.42 -3.19
N ALA A 65 9.21 -12.10 -3.26
CA ALA A 65 8.35 -11.40 -4.21
C ALA A 65 9.00 -11.24 -5.60
N GLY A 66 10.20 -11.80 -5.82
CA GLY A 66 10.93 -11.63 -7.08
C GLY A 66 11.40 -10.19 -7.33
N LEU A 67 11.42 -9.35 -6.30
CA LEU A 67 11.96 -7.98 -6.32
C LEU A 67 13.49 -7.97 -6.07
N GLY A 68 14.11 -9.15 -6.05
CA GLY A 68 15.48 -9.36 -5.59
C GLY A 68 16.57 -8.78 -6.51
N GLY A 69 17.71 -8.51 -5.89
CA GLY A 69 18.97 -8.11 -6.52
C GLY A 69 19.93 -7.61 -5.44
N VAL A 70 21.21 -7.43 -5.77
CA VAL A 70 22.13 -6.71 -4.87
C VAL A 70 21.94 -5.23 -5.13
N ALA A 71 21.54 -4.45 -4.12
CA ALA A 71 21.60 -3.00 -4.21
C ALA A 71 23.08 -2.63 -4.32
N ARG A 72 23.51 -2.25 -5.52
CA ARG A 72 24.86 -1.76 -5.76
C ARG A 72 24.75 -0.26 -5.86
N PHE A 73 25.67 0.45 -5.24
CA PHE A 73 25.72 1.91 -5.31
C PHE A 73 27.01 2.35 -5.99
N GLY A 74 26.87 3.31 -6.89
CA GLY A 74 27.98 4.04 -7.48
C GLY A 74 27.96 5.50 -7.01
N LEU A 75 29.11 6.15 -7.10
CA LEU A 75 29.24 7.59 -6.94
C LEU A 75 29.25 8.23 -8.33
N ALA A 76 28.23 9.03 -8.66
CA ALA A 76 28.16 9.77 -9.91
C ALA A 76 27.80 11.23 -9.65
N ALA A 77 28.62 12.17 -10.16
CA ALA A 77 28.49 13.61 -9.91
C ALA A 77 28.44 13.97 -8.40
N GLY A 78 29.06 13.14 -7.56
CA GLY A 78 28.98 13.32 -6.13
C GLY A 78 27.67 12.86 -5.49
N ARG A 79 26.80 12.16 -6.22
CA ARG A 79 25.56 11.62 -5.67
C ARG A 79 25.70 10.12 -5.55
N LEU A 80 25.18 9.58 -4.45
CA LEU A 80 24.94 8.15 -4.37
C LEU A 80 23.81 7.81 -5.32
N ASN A 81 24.13 7.08 -6.37
CA ASN A 81 23.15 6.56 -7.31
C ASN A 81 23.23 5.04 -7.28
N PRO A 82 22.11 4.34 -7.47
CA PRO A 82 22.16 2.91 -7.71
C PRO A 82 23.04 2.67 -8.95
N ALA A 83 23.95 1.70 -8.86
CA ALA A 83 24.77 1.30 -9.99
C ALA A 83 23.88 0.64 -11.06
N GLU A 84 24.35 0.67 -12.30
CA GLU A 84 23.68 -0.03 -13.41
C GLU A 84 23.46 -1.51 -13.06
N GLY A 85 22.22 -2.00 -13.26
CA GLY A 85 21.82 -3.36 -12.88
C GLY A 85 21.45 -3.53 -11.39
N SER A 86 21.48 -2.47 -10.58
CA SER A 86 20.82 -2.46 -9.27
C SER A 86 19.31 -2.56 -9.45
N TRP A 87 18.64 -3.30 -8.57
CA TRP A 87 17.17 -3.33 -8.53
C TRP A 87 16.57 -2.00 -8.07
N LEU A 88 17.35 -1.21 -7.32
CA LEU A 88 16.97 0.14 -6.91
C LEU A 88 17.21 1.10 -8.09
N ASP A 89 16.18 1.85 -8.44
CA ASP A 89 16.17 2.83 -9.54
C ASP A 89 15.33 4.04 -9.10
N TYR A 90 15.97 5.14 -8.74
CA TYR A 90 15.26 6.34 -8.25
C TYR A 90 14.47 7.08 -9.34
N THR A 91 14.50 6.62 -10.60
CA THR A 91 13.57 7.12 -11.61
C THR A 91 12.17 6.53 -11.43
N GLN A 92 12.05 5.45 -10.66
CA GLN A 92 10.78 4.82 -10.35
C GLN A 92 10.09 5.54 -9.17
N PRO A 93 8.80 5.90 -9.31
CA PRO A 93 8.08 6.65 -8.25
C PRO A 93 7.91 5.85 -6.96
N TYR A 94 7.87 4.52 -7.04
CA TYR A 94 7.74 3.62 -5.88
C TYR A 94 9.09 3.35 -5.17
N HIS A 95 10.18 3.98 -5.59
CA HIS A 95 11.49 3.96 -4.91
C HIS A 95 11.71 5.26 -4.15
N LEU A 96 11.22 5.29 -2.91
CA LEU A 96 11.30 6.43 -2.02
C LEU A 96 12.72 6.63 -1.50
N ARG A 97 13.28 7.77 -1.87
CA ARG A 97 14.54 8.27 -1.32
C ARG A 97 14.24 9.30 -0.23
N PHE A 98 14.58 8.97 1.02
CA PHE A 98 14.64 9.91 2.15
C PHE A 98 13.34 10.71 2.40
N PRO A 99 12.14 10.08 2.35
CA PRO A 99 10.88 10.81 2.29
C PRO A 99 10.46 11.50 3.61
N VAL A 100 11.07 11.20 4.76
CA VAL A 100 10.74 11.80 6.08
C VAL A 100 11.43 13.15 6.27
N GLY A 101 11.29 14.05 5.30
CA GLY A 101 11.84 15.42 5.38
C GLY A 101 13.38 15.49 5.43
N GLN A 102 14.08 14.42 5.09
CA GLN A 102 15.54 14.35 5.17
C GLN A 102 16.15 14.95 3.91
N SER A 103 17.05 15.93 4.04
CA SER A 103 17.67 16.54 2.86
C SER A 103 18.62 15.57 2.16
N ARG A 104 18.70 15.69 0.84
CA ARG A 104 19.61 14.88 0.03
C ARG A 104 21.07 15.23 0.37
N LEU A 105 21.97 14.26 0.26
CA LEU A 105 23.41 14.52 0.32
C LEU A 105 24.05 14.53 -1.07
N ARG A 106 24.97 15.46 -1.29
CA ARG A 106 25.95 15.45 -2.38
C ARG A 106 27.35 15.38 -1.80
N PHE A 107 28.06 14.31 -2.11
CA PHE A 107 29.49 14.13 -1.90
C PHE A 107 30.29 14.99 -2.89
N THR A 108 31.27 15.72 -2.43
CA THR A 108 32.22 16.43 -3.30
C THR A 108 33.33 15.48 -3.76
N ALA A 109 34.14 15.87 -4.75
CA ALA A 109 35.31 15.10 -5.18
C ALA A 109 36.34 14.91 -4.04
N ALA A 110 36.29 15.77 -3.02
CA ALA A 110 37.09 15.66 -1.78
C ALA A 110 36.46 14.73 -0.72
N GLY A 111 35.35 14.07 -1.04
CA GLY A 111 34.66 13.15 -0.15
C GLY A 111 33.68 13.81 0.83
N ASN A 112 33.60 15.14 0.91
CA ASN A 112 32.69 15.82 1.84
C ASN A 112 31.22 15.70 1.42
N SER A 113 30.32 15.33 2.34
CA SER A 113 28.86 15.44 2.13
C SER A 113 28.35 16.87 2.36
N LEU A 114 27.69 17.43 1.34
CA LEU A 114 26.94 18.68 1.40
C LEU A 114 25.44 18.37 1.40
N PRO A 115 24.61 19.06 2.20
CA PRO A 115 23.18 19.09 1.97
C PRO A 115 22.92 19.57 0.54
N VAL A 116 22.02 18.91 -0.16
CA VAL A 116 21.40 19.45 -1.37
C VAL A 116 20.06 19.99 -0.91
N ASP A 117 19.81 21.27 -1.19
CA ASP A 117 18.55 21.97 -0.92
C ASP A 117 17.37 21.47 -1.77
N ASP A 118 17.46 20.26 -2.33
CA ASP A 118 16.35 19.62 -3.01
C ASP A 118 15.43 19.01 -1.93
N PRO A 119 14.20 19.52 -1.75
CA PRO A 119 13.24 18.87 -0.87
C PRO A 119 12.99 17.42 -1.34
N PRO A 120 12.64 16.50 -0.43
CA PRO A 120 12.16 15.19 -0.85
C PRO A 120 11.03 15.36 -1.88
N ALA A 121 10.96 14.46 -2.86
CA ALA A 121 9.90 14.52 -3.85
C ALA A 121 8.56 14.27 -3.15
N ALA A 122 7.51 14.97 -3.62
CA ALA A 122 6.16 14.65 -3.17
C ALA A 122 5.83 13.20 -3.53
N PHE A 123 5.07 12.53 -2.67
CA PHE A 123 4.72 11.13 -2.81
C PHE A 123 3.31 10.88 -2.25
N ALA A 124 2.53 10.02 -2.90
CA ALA A 124 1.20 9.65 -2.48
C ALA A 124 0.97 8.14 -2.61
N LEU A 125 -0.17 7.65 -2.13
CA LEU A 125 -0.52 6.23 -2.30
C LEU A 125 -0.70 5.82 -3.77
N ALA A 126 -0.98 6.77 -4.65
CA ALA A 126 -1.02 6.55 -6.10
C ALA A 126 0.34 6.12 -6.67
N ASP A 127 1.45 6.46 -6.00
CA ASP A 127 2.80 6.12 -6.41
C ASP A 127 3.23 4.73 -5.92
N LEU A 128 2.43 4.06 -5.09
CA LEU A 128 2.67 2.68 -4.69
C LEU A 128 2.50 1.73 -5.88
N ARG A 129 3.35 0.71 -5.96
CA ARG A 129 3.29 -0.33 -6.98
C ARG A 129 2.46 -1.51 -6.48
N SER A 130 1.48 -1.95 -7.27
CA SER A 130 0.66 -3.13 -6.97
C SER A 130 0.99 -4.36 -7.81
N ALA A 131 1.93 -4.24 -8.77
CA ALA A 131 2.22 -5.29 -9.76
C ALA A 131 2.66 -6.64 -9.14
N ASN A 132 3.23 -6.62 -7.93
CA ASN A 132 3.69 -7.80 -7.22
C ASN A 132 2.76 -8.22 -6.07
N SER A 133 1.51 -7.75 -6.08
CA SER A 133 0.51 -8.07 -5.04
C SER A 133 0.39 -9.58 -4.83
N LEU A 134 0.43 -10.35 -5.91
CA LEU A 134 0.31 -11.80 -5.87
C LEU A 134 1.45 -12.45 -5.09
N GLU A 135 2.68 -12.09 -5.44
CA GLU A 135 3.87 -12.66 -4.83
C GLU A 135 3.99 -12.23 -3.37
N LEU A 136 3.53 -11.02 -3.02
CA LEU A 136 3.40 -10.56 -1.64
C LEU A 136 2.36 -11.38 -0.85
N LEU A 137 1.21 -11.72 -1.44
CA LEU A 137 0.19 -12.56 -0.80
C LEU A 137 0.67 -14.01 -0.61
N VAL A 138 1.45 -14.55 -1.56
CA VAL A 138 2.12 -15.85 -1.42
C VAL A 138 3.16 -15.79 -0.29
N ALA A 139 3.98 -14.74 -0.28
CA ALA A 139 4.98 -14.54 0.77
C ALA A 139 4.32 -14.50 2.15
N ALA A 140 3.20 -13.80 2.29
CA ALA A 140 2.39 -13.69 3.51
C ALA A 140 1.72 -15.01 3.95
N GLY A 141 1.81 -16.08 3.16
CA GLY A 141 1.13 -17.35 3.42
C GLY A 141 -0.39 -17.28 3.26
N VAL A 142 -0.92 -16.22 2.66
CA VAL A 142 -2.35 -16.03 2.41
C VAL A 142 -2.79 -16.78 1.16
N LEU A 143 -1.91 -16.84 0.16
CA LEU A 143 -2.14 -17.53 -1.10
C LEU A 143 -1.17 -18.70 -1.25
N SER A 144 -1.67 -19.89 -1.54
CA SER A 144 -0.83 -21.06 -1.81
C SER A 144 -0.39 -21.17 -3.27
N ASP A 145 -1.21 -20.68 -4.20
CA ASP A 145 -0.97 -20.76 -5.64
C ASP A 145 -1.45 -19.50 -6.38
N ALA A 146 -0.60 -19.02 -7.27
CA ALA A 146 -0.87 -17.93 -8.20
C ALA A 146 -2.16 -18.12 -9.02
N ALA A 147 -2.45 -19.36 -9.46
CA ALA A 147 -3.61 -19.63 -10.30
C ALA A 147 -4.94 -19.46 -9.54
N ALA A 148 -4.97 -19.83 -8.26
CA ALA A 148 -6.14 -19.67 -7.39
C ALA A 148 -6.55 -18.21 -7.24
N TYR A 149 -5.58 -17.29 -7.23
CA TYR A 149 -5.85 -15.86 -7.16
C TYR A 149 -6.60 -15.33 -8.38
N ALA A 150 -6.47 -15.95 -9.56
CA ALA A 150 -7.18 -15.53 -10.76
C ALA A 150 -8.57 -16.16 -10.89
N GLY A 151 -8.70 -17.44 -10.51
CA GLY A 151 -9.90 -18.25 -10.77
C GLY A 151 -10.92 -18.32 -9.65
N ASP A 152 -10.51 -18.18 -8.38
CA ASP A 152 -11.43 -18.27 -7.24
C ASP A 152 -11.84 -16.87 -6.76
N ARG A 153 -13.11 -16.51 -7.03
CA ARG A 153 -13.79 -15.29 -6.56
C ARG A 153 -14.78 -15.56 -5.42
N SER A 154 -14.68 -16.70 -4.76
CA SER A 154 -15.53 -17.00 -3.62
C SER A 154 -15.28 -16.00 -2.50
N SER A 155 -16.36 -15.59 -1.83
CA SER A 155 -16.29 -14.79 -0.61
C SER A 155 -15.73 -15.57 0.58
N GLY A 156 -15.38 -16.86 0.40
CA GLY A 156 -14.73 -17.74 1.38
C GLY A 156 -13.21 -17.67 1.33
N ALA A 157 -12.63 -17.48 0.14
CA ALA A 157 -11.19 -17.35 -0.05
C ALA A 157 -10.59 -16.19 0.74
N VAL A 158 -9.47 -16.43 1.42
CA VAL A 158 -8.83 -15.45 2.32
C VAL A 158 -8.14 -14.29 1.57
N TRP A 159 -7.78 -14.51 0.30
CA TRP A 159 -7.21 -13.49 -0.59
C TRP A 159 -8.26 -12.63 -1.31
N ASN A 160 -9.55 -12.90 -1.13
CA ASN A 160 -10.63 -12.05 -1.62
C ASN A 160 -11.25 -11.25 -0.47
N ASP A 161 -11.84 -10.12 -0.78
CA ASP A 161 -12.78 -9.47 0.10
C ASP A 161 -14.09 -10.28 0.24
N ARG A 162 -14.99 -9.82 1.11
CA ARG A 162 -16.28 -10.50 1.33
C ARG A 162 -17.30 -10.28 0.21
N TRP A 163 -16.98 -9.51 -0.82
CA TRP A 163 -17.75 -9.39 -2.06
C TRP A 163 -17.24 -10.32 -3.17
N GLY A 164 -16.04 -10.88 -3.01
CA GLY A 164 -15.44 -11.83 -3.95
C GLY A 164 -14.35 -11.20 -4.80
N GLU A 165 -14.05 -9.91 -4.64
CA GLU A 165 -12.98 -9.24 -5.36
C GLU A 165 -11.63 -9.47 -4.68
N PRO A 166 -10.52 -9.55 -5.44
CA PRO A 166 -9.22 -9.81 -4.87
C PRO A 166 -8.73 -8.67 -3.97
N LEU A 167 -8.08 -9.02 -2.86
CA LEU A 167 -7.29 -8.08 -2.08
C LEU A 167 -6.03 -7.69 -2.87
N VAL A 168 -5.69 -6.40 -2.83
CA VAL A 168 -4.53 -5.85 -3.51
C VAL A 168 -3.53 -5.35 -2.47
N VAL A 169 -2.28 -5.79 -2.59
CA VAL A 169 -1.15 -5.30 -1.80
C VAL A 169 -0.33 -4.38 -2.69
N ALA A 170 -0.23 -3.12 -2.29
CA ALA A 170 0.62 -2.12 -2.93
C ALA A 170 1.83 -1.81 -2.03
N TYR A 171 2.96 -1.50 -2.64
CA TYR A 171 4.21 -1.28 -1.92
C TYR A 171 5.03 -0.13 -2.50
N ALA A 172 5.90 0.44 -1.67
CA ALA A 172 7.04 1.23 -2.08
C ALA A 172 8.27 0.80 -1.30
N PHE A 173 9.42 0.90 -1.96
CA PHE A 173 10.70 0.75 -1.31
C PHE A 173 11.05 2.05 -0.62
N TYR A 174 11.42 1.94 0.64
CA TYR A 174 11.77 3.05 1.49
C TYR A 174 13.26 2.94 1.83
N GLN A 175 14.05 3.97 1.53
CA GLN A 175 15.43 4.06 2.00
C GLN A 175 15.61 5.23 2.96
N TYR A 176 16.17 4.96 4.15
CA TYR A 176 16.50 5.98 5.13
C TYR A 176 17.74 6.76 4.70
N GLY A 177 17.78 8.06 4.99
CA GLY A 177 18.91 8.93 4.71
C GLY A 177 19.75 9.25 5.94
N PRO A 178 21.03 9.63 5.76
CA PRO A 178 21.85 10.11 6.87
C PRO A 178 21.34 11.46 7.37
N ASN A 179 21.48 11.76 8.67
CA ASN A 179 21.29 13.15 9.14
C ASN A 179 22.49 14.00 8.78
N ILE A 180 22.21 15.24 8.43
CA ILE A 180 23.20 16.24 8.02
C ILE A 180 23.57 17.19 9.18
N GLY A 181 22.91 17.05 10.34
CA GLY A 181 23.14 17.88 11.52
C GLY A 181 24.42 17.57 12.30
N GLU A 182 25.11 16.46 12.01
CA GLU A 182 26.34 16.06 12.68
C GLU A 182 27.51 16.09 11.68
N ALA A 183 28.50 16.94 11.93
CA ALA A 183 29.70 17.05 11.10
C ALA A 183 30.51 15.74 11.18
N MET A 184 30.67 15.03 10.05
CA MET A 184 31.50 13.82 9.98
C MET A 184 32.85 14.09 9.28
N PRO A 185 33.96 13.48 9.75
CA PRO A 185 35.28 13.66 9.15
C PRO A 185 35.38 13.06 7.72
N PRO A 186 36.12 13.70 6.78
CA PRO A 186 36.16 13.35 5.34
C PRO A 186 36.54 11.91 4.98
N SER A 187 37.37 11.26 5.79
CA SER A 187 37.94 9.94 5.49
C SER A 187 37.08 8.76 5.91
N ALA A 188 35.92 9.00 6.55
CA ALA A 188 35.12 7.95 7.17
C ALA A 188 33.65 7.93 6.70
N GLN A 189 33.30 8.72 5.69
CA GLN A 189 31.93 9.23 5.57
C GLN A 189 30.90 8.21 5.09
N PHE A 190 31.19 7.35 4.10
CA PHE A 190 30.12 6.53 3.51
C PHE A 190 29.65 5.39 4.42
N ASP A 191 30.57 4.51 4.81
CA ASP A 191 30.25 3.36 5.66
C ASP A 191 29.81 3.82 7.05
N ASN A 192 30.38 4.90 7.59
CA ASN A 192 29.93 5.41 8.88
C ASN A 192 28.57 6.08 8.77
N GLN A 193 28.23 6.81 7.70
CA GLN A 193 26.88 7.37 7.54
C GLN A 193 25.83 6.28 7.49
N TRP A 194 26.06 5.21 6.72
CA TRP A 194 25.12 4.07 6.71
C TRP A 194 25.11 3.30 8.02
N ARG A 195 26.26 3.18 8.69
CA ARG A 195 26.31 2.65 10.05
C ARG A 195 25.46 3.50 10.99
N HIS A 196 25.53 4.83 10.91
CA HIS A 196 24.70 5.72 11.73
C HIS A 196 23.21 5.67 11.35
N VAL A 197 22.87 5.49 10.07
CA VAL A 197 21.49 5.21 9.64
C VAL A 197 21.01 3.91 10.28
N ILE A 198 21.82 2.84 10.23
CA ILE A 198 21.49 1.54 10.84
C ILE A 198 21.44 1.65 12.37
N GLU A 199 22.37 2.34 13.02
CA GLU A 199 22.39 2.57 14.47
C GLU A 199 21.15 3.34 14.93
N ARG A 200 20.69 4.31 14.13
CA ARG A 200 19.52 5.13 14.48
C ARG A 200 18.19 4.43 14.20
N TYR A 201 18.05 3.81 13.02
CA TYR A 201 16.78 3.26 12.54
C TYR A 201 16.69 1.74 12.66
N GLY A 202 17.77 1.09 13.10
CA GLY A 202 17.95 -0.36 13.09
C GLY A 202 18.26 -0.95 11.70
N ARG A 203 18.17 -0.14 10.64
CA ARG A 203 18.19 -0.59 9.23
C ARG A 203 18.42 0.56 8.25
N SER A 204 18.82 0.23 7.02
CA SER A 204 19.03 1.18 5.93
C SER A 204 17.85 1.30 4.97
N CYS A 205 16.99 0.29 4.91
CA CYS A 205 15.83 0.22 4.03
C CYS A 205 14.63 -0.41 4.73
N SER A 206 13.46 -0.24 4.11
CA SER A 206 12.20 -0.82 4.52
C SER A 206 11.22 -0.93 3.35
N LEU A 207 10.11 -1.61 3.57
CA LEU A 207 8.97 -1.62 2.66
C LEU A 207 7.80 -0.87 3.30
N LEU A 208 7.31 0.14 2.61
CA LEU A 208 6.02 0.75 2.91
C LEU A 208 4.94 -0.06 2.19
N LEU A 209 4.04 -0.70 2.94
CA LEU A 209 3.03 -1.60 2.41
C LEU A 209 1.63 -1.10 2.73
N CYS A 210 0.70 -1.33 1.81
CA CYS A 210 -0.70 -1.01 1.99
C CYS A 210 -1.56 -2.11 1.40
N VAL A 211 -2.62 -2.51 2.11
CA VAL A 211 -3.59 -3.49 1.62
C VAL A 211 -4.90 -2.78 1.32
N GLY A 212 -5.49 -3.08 0.18
CA GLY A 212 -6.75 -2.51 -0.26
C GLY A 212 -7.74 -3.58 -0.68
N ALA A 213 -9.02 -3.25 -0.51
CA ALA A 213 -10.15 -4.04 -1.00
C ALA A 213 -11.05 -3.18 -1.89
N VAL A 214 -11.40 -3.74 -3.04
CA VAL A 214 -12.17 -3.08 -4.11
C VAL A 214 -13.64 -2.94 -3.73
N GLY A 215 -14.17 -3.92 -2.99
CA GLY A 215 -15.54 -3.97 -2.52
C GLY A 215 -16.53 -4.53 -3.55
N PRO A 216 -17.81 -4.09 -3.54
CA PRO A 216 -18.87 -4.72 -4.33
C PRO A 216 -18.77 -4.50 -5.84
N THR A 217 -17.97 -3.53 -6.30
CA THR A 217 -17.97 -3.10 -7.70
C THR A 217 -16.53 -2.94 -8.16
N ALA A 218 -16.07 -3.82 -9.05
CA ALA A 218 -14.79 -3.69 -9.71
C ALA A 218 -14.76 -2.51 -10.72
N PRO A 219 -13.58 -1.99 -11.08
CA PRO A 219 -13.48 -0.89 -12.04
C PRO A 219 -13.97 -1.32 -13.42
N ALA A 220 -14.52 -0.36 -14.17
CA ALA A 220 -15.00 -0.62 -15.52
C ALA A 220 -13.87 -1.18 -16.41
N GLY A 221 -14.16 -2.27 -17.12
CA GLY A 221 -13.18 -2.95 -17.97
C GLY A 221 -12.23 -3.90 -17.23
N PHE A 222 -12.34 -4.04 -15.90
CA PHE A 222 -11.62 -5.09 -15.18
C PHE A 222 -12.14 -6.47 -15.57
N VAL A 223 -11.23 -7.35 -15.96
CA VAL A 223 -11.51 -8.75 -16.26
C VAL A 223 -10.72 -9.63 -15.31
N ALA A 224 -11.41 -10.40 -14.46
CA ALA A 224 -10.77 -11.21 -13.43
C ALA A 224 -9.78 -12.25 -13.99
N SER A 225 -9.99 -12.75 -15.21
CA SER A 225 -9.07 -13.69 -15.88
C SER A 225 -7.72 -13.08 -16.21
N ASP A 226 -7.63 -11.76 -16.36
CA ASP A 226 -6.39 -11.06 -16.71
C ASP A 226 -5.36 -11.16 -15.57
N LEU A 227 -5.82 -11.38 -14.33
CA LEU A 227 -4.94 -11.67 -13.19
C LEU A 227 -4.18 -12.99 -13.36
N GLY A 228 -4.74 -13.93 -14.12
CA GLY A 228 -4.10 -15.21 -14.45
C GLY A 228 -3.03 -15.08 -15.54
N LEU A 229 -3.06 -14.00 -16.31
CA LEU A 229 -2.19 -13.79 -17.47
C LEU A 229 -1.00 -12.89 -17.06
N PRO A 230 0.24 -13.42 -16.99
CA PRO A 230 1.39 -12.67 -16.48
C PRO A 230 1.63 -11.31 -17.16
N ALA A 231 1.35 -11.21 -18.47
CA ALA A 231 1.52 -9.98 -19.23
C ALA A 231 0.46 -8.89 -18.93
N GLN A 232 -0.74 -9.29 -18.50
CA GLN A 232 -1.86 -8.38 -18.24
C GLN A 232 -2.07 -8.09 -16.74
N ARG A 233 -1.63 -9.01 -15.88
CA ARG A 233 -1.75 -8.92 -14.42
C ARG A 233 -1.30 -7.57 -13.83
N PRO A 234 -0.15 -6.97 -14.23
CA PRO A 234 0.26 -5.68 -13.68
C PRO A 234 -0.75 -4.56 -13.95
N ALA A 235 -1.32 -4.52 -15.16
CA ALA A 235 -2.32 -3.52 -15.53
C ALA A 235 -3.65 -3.74 -14.80
N ALA A 236 -4.08 -5.00 -14.66
CA ALA A 236 -5.28 -5.35 -13.89
C ALA A 236 -5.15 -4.94 -12.41
N LEU A 237 -4.02 -5.27 -11.76
CA LEU A 237 -3.73 -4.88 -10.37
C LEU A 237 -3.60 -3.36 -10.20
N ALA A 238 -3.00 -2.66 -11.18
CA ALA A 238 -2.92 -1.21 -11.17
C ALA A 238 -4.30 -0.56 -11.27
N SER A 239 -5.20 -1.11 -12.11
CA SER A 239 -6.58 -0.61 -12.23
C SER A 239 -7.38 -0.78 -10.94
N LEU A 240 -7.26 -1.94 -10.27
CA LEU A 240 -7.91 -2.17 -8.97
C LEU A 240 -7.36 -1.21 -7.91
N TRP A 241 -6.03 -1.04 -7.86
CA TRP A 241 -5.38 -0.12 -6.94
C TRP A 241 -5.82 1.33 -7.15
N ALA A 242 -5.89 1.79 -8.41
CA ALA A 242 -6.35 3.12 -8.75
C ALA A 242 -7.77 3.40 -8.23
N GLN A 243 -8.70 2.43 -8.33
CA GLN A 243 -10.04 2.59 -7.76
C GLN A 243 -10.01 2.69 -6.23
N ILE A 244 -9.22 1.82 -5.57
CA ILE A 244 -9.09 1.82 -4.11
C ILE A 244 -8.54 3.18 -3.64
N GLU A 245 -7.49 3.69 -4.28
CA GLU A 245 -6.90 5.00 -3.99
C GLU A 245 -7.94 6.10 -4.18
N GLN A 246 -8.59 6.15 -5.34
CA GLN A 246 -9.55 7.20 -5.67
C GLN A 246 -10.77 7.21 -4.76
N THR A 247 -11.14 6.05 -4.18
CA THR A 247 -12.31 5.91 -3.31
C THR A 247 -11.94 6.12 -1.84
N ALA A 248 -10.88 5.45 -1.36
CA ALA A 248 -10.57 5.36 0.07
C ALA A 248 -9.49 6.33 0.54
N ASN A 249 -8.65 6.86 -0.35
CA ASN A 249 -7.61 7.84 -0.01
C ASN A 249 -8.06 9.30 -0.20
N ARG A 250 -9.37 9.57 -0.29
CA ARG A 250 -9.90 10.93 -0.46
C ARG A 250 -10.78 11.38 0.72
N ASN A 251 -10.76 12.68 1.01
CA ASN A 251 -11.72 13.32 1.92
C ASN A 251 -13.07 13.55 1.19
N ALA A 252 -14.01 14.25 1.84
CA ALA A 252 -15.33 14.54 1.25
C ALA A 252 -15.22 15.53 0.08
N GLU A 253 -14.16 16.34 0.08
CA GLU A 253 -13.85 17.37 -0.90
C GLU A 253 -13.10 16.83 -2.13
N GLY A 254 -12.59 15.59 -2.06
CA GLY A 254 -11.84 14.92 -3.13
C GLY A 254 -10.31 15.05 -3.02
N ASP A 255 -9.81 15.71 -1.97
CA ASP A 255 -8.38 15.87 -1.72
C ASP A 255 -7.76 14.55 -1.25
N VAL A 256 -6.49 14.36 -1.62
CA VAL A 256 -5.67 13.21 -1.22
C VAL A 256 -5.39 13.31 0.29
N LEU A 257 -5.73 12.25 1.02
CA LEU A 257 -5.53 12.19 2.47
C LEU A 257 -4.10 11.82 2.84
N TRP A 258 -3.60 10.71 2.30
CA TRP A 258 -2.25 10.23 2.58
C TRP A 258 -1.31 10.68 1.46
N SER A 259 -0.43 11.62 1.82
CA SER A 259 0.64 12.13 0.98
C SER A 259 1.83 12.58 1.83
N ILE A 260 2.98 12.69 1.18
CA ILE A 260 4.18 13.30 1.70
C ILE A 260 4.44 14.47 0.74
N ASP A 261 4.40 15.69 1.24
CA ASP A 261 4.71 16.88 0.48
C ASP A 261 5.55 17.83 1.34
N PRO A 262 6.88 17.74 1.24
CA PRO A 262 7.78 18.62 1.97
C PRO A 262 7.71 20.08 1.51
N GLY A 263 7.17 20.35 0.31
CA GLY A 263 6.99 21.68 -0.25
C GLY A 263 5.69 22.36 0.17
N ALA A 264 4.75 21.62 0.77
CA ALA A 264 3.51 22.18 1.30
C ALA A 264 3.77 23.12 2.49
N THR A 265 2.82 24.02 2.76
CA THR A 265 2.89 24.96 3.90
C THR A 265 1.64 24.82 4.77
N PRO A 266 1.71 24.13 5.93
CA PRO A 266 2.88 23.44 6.49
C PRO A 266 3.26 22.16 5.70
N PRO A 267 4.50 21.66 5.83
CA PRO A 267 4.92 20.40 5.21
C PRO A 267 4.01 19.24 5.62
N ILE A 268 3.67 18.37 4.67
CA ILE A 268 2.83 17.20 4.90
C ILE A 268 3.75 15.97 5.00
N ASP A 269 3.64 15.24 6.10
CA ASP A 269 4.34 13.96 6.31
C ASP A 269 3.35 12.93 6.87
N ALA A 270 2.67 12.21 5.98
CA ALA A 270 1.73 11.16 6.35
C ALA A 270 2.40 9.87 6.87
N VAL A 271 3.74 9.78 6.86
CA VAL A 271 4.47 8.69 7.53
C VAL A 271 4.57 9.02 9.03
N ALA A 272 4.96 10.25 9.36
CA ALA A 272 5.08 10.69 10.75
C ALA A 272 3.71 10.93 11.40
N SER A 273 2.77 11.53 10.66
CA SER A 273 1.43 11.90 11.13
C SER A 273 0.36 11.36 10.19
N PRO A 274 0.06 10.05 10.23
CA PRO A 274 -0.87 9.45 9.29
C PRO A 274 -2.29 10.02 9.48
N PRO A 275 -2.99 10.38 8.38
CA PRO A 275 -4.34 10.95 8.41
C PRO A 275 -5.41 10.00 8.98
N TRP A 276 -5.13 8.70 9.06
CA TRP A 276 -5.96 7.73 9.77
C TRP A 276 -5.10 6.58 10.35
N LYS A 277 -5.70 5.80 11.26
CA LYS A 277 -5.11 4.58 11.81
C LYS A 277 -5.98 3.38 11.47
N GLY A 278 -5.37 2.21 11.28
CA GLY A 278 -6.10 0.97 10.99
C GLY A 278 -6.67 0.93 9.58
N ILE A 279 -7.93 0.50 9.44
CA ILE A 279 -8.58 0.31 8.13
C ILE A 279 -9.61 1.41 7.91
N ARG A 280 -9.39 2.22 6.89
CA ARG A 280 -10.32 3.23 6.40
C ARG A 280 -11.35 2.57 5.50
N GLN A 281 -12.61 2.95 5.66
CA GLN A 281 -13.72 2.53 4.81
C GLN A 281 -14.33 3.79 4.18
N ALA A 282 -14.54 3.80 2.87
CA ALA A 282 -15.07 4.96 2.18
C ALA A 282 -16.04 4.56 1.07
N SER A 283 -16.99 5.45 0.78
CA SER A 283 -17.84 5.33 -0.40
C SER A 283 -17.55 6.48 -1.36
N GLY A 284 -17.33 6.17 -2.64
CA GLY A 284 -17.10 7.15 -3.70
C GLY A 284 -18.40 7.69 -4.28
N ALA A 285 -18.28 8.69 -5.16
CA ALA A 285 -19.40 9.39 -5.78
C ALA A 285 -20.37 8.47 -6.56
N ASN A 286 -19.87 7.33 -7.07
CA ASN A 286 -20.66 6.35 -7.83
C ASN A 286 -21.24 5.23 -6.94
N GLY A 287 -21.24 5.41 -5.61
CA GLY A 287 -21.60 4.36 -4.66
C GLY A 287 -20.59 3.21 -4.58
N THR A 288 -19.42 3.36 -5.21
CA THR A 288 -18.27 2.47 -5.03
C THR A 288 -17.88 2.47 -3.57
N TYR A 289 -17.46 1.32 -3.04
CA TYR A 289 -17.12 1.19 -1.63
C TYR A 289 -15.84 0.43 -1.50
N CYS A 290 -14.81 1.05 -0.96
CA CYS A 290 -13.49 0.44 -0.83
C CYS A 290 -13.01 0.49 0.62
N LEU A 291 -12.09 -0.42 0.95
CA LEU A 291 -11.37 -0.43 2.21
C LEU A 291 -9.88 -0.27 1.91
N LEU A 292 -9.17 0.43 2.79
CA LEU A 292 -7.76 0.73 2.65
C LEU A 292 -7.09 0.75 4.02
N THR A 293 -6.01 0.00 4.19
CA THR A 293 -5.23 0.08 5.42
C THR A 293 -4.44 1.38 5.47
N ALA A 294 -4.14 1.89 6.65
CA ALA A 294 -3.05 2.84 6.79
C ALA A 294 -1.76 2.15 6.27
N PRO A 295 -0.90 2.85 5.53
CA PRO A 295 0.39 2.29 5.15
C PRO A 295 1.17 1.87 6.39
N ILE A 296 1.79 0.70 6.31
CA ILE A 296 2.62 0.15 7.37
C ILE A 296 4.06 0.02 6.88
N ASP A 297 4.98 0.21 7.81
CA ASP A 297 6.40 -0.03 7.59
C ASP A 297 6.72 -1.48 8.00
N VAL A 298 7.25 -2.28 7.07
CA VAL A 298 7.64 -3.68 7.33
C VAL A 298 9.15 -3.81 7.15
N LEU A 299 9.84 -4.17 8.25
CA LEU A 299 11.26 -3.88 8.50
C LEU A 299 12.22 -4.92 7.90
#